data_AF-A0A248VS42-F1
#
_entry.id   AF-A0A248VS42-F1
#
_cell.length_a   1.000
_cell.length_b   1.000
_cell.length_c   1.000
_cell.angle_alpha   90.00
_cell.angle_beta   90.00
_cell.angle_gamma   90.00
#
_symmetry.space_group_name_H-M   'P 1'
#
loop_
_entity.id
_entity.type
_entity.pdbx_description
1 polymer ?
#
loop_
_entity_poly.entity_id
_entity_poly.type
_entity_poly.pdbx_seq_one_letter_code
_entity_poly.pdbx_strand_id
1 'polypeptide(L)'
;MASNEYTLSHQDVVRAVIIHQGIHEGFWTLNINFDVAAGHGAQASDPCLAVTIKGIGIMRASPADPFAIDAALVNPPAPQRVEGTVHVAAAVNGTHERGVQFCRDVYRNIAVQSAVKAPIKPT
;
A
#
# COMPACT_ATOMS: atom_id res chain seq x y z
N MET A 1 -17.41 -18.63 21.23
CA MET A 1 -17.56 -17.64 20.15
C MET A 1 -18.59 -18.18 19.18
N ALA A 2 -19.58 -17.37 18.80
CA ALA A 2 -20.62 -17.80 17.87
C ALA A 2 -20.01 -18.00 16.47
N SER A 3 -20.45 -19.03 15.75
CA SER A 3 -19.85 -19.52 14.49
C SER A 3 -19.91 -18.53 13.30
N ASN A 4 -20.46 -17.32 13.49
CA ASN A 4 -20.76 -16.34 12.45
C ASN A 4 -20.20 -14.93 12.76
N GLU A 5 -19.24 -14.80 13.67
CA GLU A 5 -18.62 -13.52 14.02
C GLU A 5 -17.20 -13.44 13.44
N TYR A 6 -16.92 -12.35 12.71
CA TYR A 6 -15.58 -12.03 12.22
C TYR A 6 -15.12 -10.70 12.82
N THR A 7 -13.95 -10.71 13.45
CA THR A 7 -13.32 -9.52 14.01
C THR A 7 -12.11 -9.14 13.17
N LEU A 8 -11.98 -7.86 12.84
CA LEU A 8 -10.83 -7.32 12.12
C LEU A 8 -9.96 -6.50 13.07
N SER A 9 -8.64 -6.57 12.87
CA SER A 9 -7.74 -5.65 13.57
C SER A 9 -7.93 -4.22 13.04
N HIS A 10 -7.45 -3.22 13.78
CA HIS A 10 -7.40 -1.83 13.31
C HIS A 10 -6.78 -1.73 11.91
N GLN A 11 -5.65 -2.41 11.71
CA GLN A 11 -4.93 -2.35 10.44
C GLN A 11 -5.73 -2.98 9.30
N ASP A 12 -6.42 -4.09 9.57
CA ASP A 12 -7.21 -4.77 8.54
C ASP A 12 -8.41 -3.94 8.11
N VAL A 13 -9.07 -3.24 9.04
CA VAL A 13 -10.16 -2.30 8.71
C VAL A 13 -9.64 -1.18 7.82
N VAL A 14 -8.52 -0.55 8.18
CA VAL A 14 -7.93 0.54 7.39
C VAL A 14 -7.52 0.06 6.00
N ARG A 15 -6.85 -1.10 5.91
CA ARG A 15 -6.47 -1.72 4.62
C ARG A 15 -7.67 -2.02 3.74
N ALA A 16 -8.72 -2.63 4.31
CA ALA A 16 -9.94 -2.95 3.59
C ALA A 16 -10.58 -1.68 3.01
N VAL A 17 -10.63 -0.58 3.77
CA VAL A 17 -11.18 0.69 3.29
C VAL A 17 -10.31 1.31 2.20
N ILE A 18 -8.97 1.29 2.34
CA ILE A 18 -8.04 1.80 1.31
C ILE A 18 -8.25 1.07 -0.02
N ILE A 19 -8.28 -0.27 0.00
CA ILE A 19 -8.44 -1.11 -1.18
C ILE A 19 -9.84 -0.89 -1.78
N HIS A 20 -10.89 -0.90 -0.95
CA HIS A 20 -12.27 -0.70 -1.39
C HIS A 20 -12.47 0.65 -2.07
N GLN A 21 -11.83 1.71 -1.56
CA GLN A 21 -11.95 3.07 -2.11
C GLN A 21 -10.99 3.34 -3.29
N GLY A 22 -10.13 2.38 -3.66
CA GLY A 22 -9.17 2.57 -4.74
C GLY A 22 -8.11 3.65 -4.43
N ILE A 23 -7.73 3.77 -3.15
CA ILE A 23 -6.73 4.76 -2.74
C ILE A 23 -5.34 4.14 -2.91
N HIS A 24 -4.47 4.82 -3.65
CA HIS A 24 -3.14 4.30 -4.04
C HIS A 24 -1.97 5.04 -3.39
N GLU A 25 -2.24 6.13 -2.66
CA GLU A 25 -1.19 7.01 -2.15
C GLU A 25 -1.51 7.60 -0.77
N GLY A 26 -0.44 7.97 -0.07
CA GLY A 26 -0.49 8.62 1.23
C GLY A 26 -0.68 7.66 2.40
N PHE A 27 -0.61 8.25 3.58
CA PHE A 27 -0.71 7.56 4.86
C PHE A 27 -2.10 7.78 5.44
N TRP A 28 -2.75 6.70 5.86
CA TRP A 28 -4.15 6.72 6.31
C TRP A 28 -4.31 5.98 7.63
N THR A 29 -5.16 6.51 8.51
CA THR A 29 -5.50 5.91 9.80
C THR A 29 -7.01 5.83 9.98
N LEU A 30 -7.47 4.97 10.90
CA LEU A 30 -8.89 4.82 11.21
C LEU A 30 -9.45 6.10 11.82
N ASN A 31 -10.60 6.54 11.31
CA ASN A 31 -11.38 7.62 11.90
C ASN A 31 -12.72 7.09 12.40
N ILE A 32 -13.04 7.35 13.67
CA ILE A 32 -14.34 6.98 14.26
C ILE A 32 -15.00 8.26 14.78
N ASN A 33 -16.16 8.56 14.21
CA ASN A 33 -16.95 9.72 14.62
C ASN A 33 -17.93 9.30 15.71
N PHE A 34 -17.73 9.82 16.92
CA PHE A 34 -18.64 9.60 18.05
C PHE A 34 -19.61 10.78 18.19
N ASP A 35 -20.83 10.48 18.58
CA ASP A 35 -21.80 11.42 19.10
C ASP A 35 -21.99 11.15 20.59
N VAL A 36 -21.99 12.21 21.38
CA VAL A 36 -22.17 12.12 22.83
C VAL A 36 -23.34 13.00 23.21
N ALA A 37 -24.38 12.40 23.75
CA ALA A 37 -25.57 13.09 24.22
C ALA A 37 -25.77 12.83 25.72
N ALA A 38 -25.83 13.91 26.51
CA ALA A 38 -26.26 13.83 27.89
C ALA A 38 -27.78 13.96 27.96
N GLY A 39 -28.41 13.18 28.83
CA GLY A 39 -29.86 13.18 28.99
C GLY A 39 -30.29 12.45 30.25
N HIS A 40 -31.54 12.03 30.26
CA HIS A 40 -32.08 11.14 31.30
C HIS A 40 -32.44 9.80 30.66
N GLY A 41 -32.30 8.72 31.42
CA GLY A 41 -32.62 7.38 30.95
C GLY A 41 -34.10 7.26 30.54
N ALA A 42 -34.38 6.50 29.48
CA ALA A 42 -35.76 6.28 29.03
C ALA A 42 -36.63 5.52 30.07
N GLN A 43 -36.00 4.81 31.00
CA GLN A 43 -36.66 3.99 32.04
C GLN A 43 -36.52 4.58 33.45
N ALA A 44 -35.59 5.51 33.66
CA ALA A 44 -35.35 6.14 34.95
C ALA A 44 -34.80 7.54 34.72
N SER A 45 -35.26 8.52 35.50
CA SER A 45 -34.84 9.93 35.42
C SER A 45 -33.42 10.17 35.94
N ASP A 46 -32.59 9.13 36.01
CA ASP A 46 -31.19 9.25 36.35
C ASP A 46 -30.42 9.89 35.18
N PRO A 47 -29.44 10.76 35.46
CA PRO A 47 -28.61 11.35 34.42
C PRO A 47 -27.82 10.26 33.69
N CYS A 48 -27.89 10.28 32.35
CA CYS A 48 -27.22 9.32 31.51
C CYS A 48 -26.39 10.00 30.40
N LEU A 49 -25.36 9.30 29.95
CA LEU A 49 -24.59 9.65 28.76
C LEU A 49 -24.81 8.56 27.70
N ALA A 50 -25.32 8.96 26.53
CA ALA A 50 -25.39 8.09 25.36
C ALA A 50 -24.20 8.38 24.45
N VAL A 51 -23.36 7.35 24.20
CA VAL A 51 -22.26 7.41 23.25
C VAL A 51 -22.62 6.57 22.04
N THR A 52 -22.74 7.21 20.88
CA THR A 52 -23.15 6.57 19.63
C THR A 52 -22.05 6.70 18.59
N ILE A 53 -21.79 5.64 17.83
CA ILE A 53 -20.91 5.71 16.66
C ILE A 53 -21.73 6.26 15.49
N LYS A 54 -21.41 7.48 15.04
CA LYS A 54 -22.04 8.11 13.86
C LYS A 54 -21.47 7.59 12.56
N GLY A 55 -20.20 7.21 12.55
CA GLY A 55 -19.56 6.69 11.35
C GLY A 55 -18.15 6.20 11.61
N ILE A 56 -17.72 5.28 10.75
CA ILE A 56 -16.36 4.71 10.73
C ILE A 56 -15.82 4.95 9.32
N GLY A 57 -14.59 5.44 9.24
CA GLY A 57 -13.90 5.71 7.98
C GLY A 57 -12.40 5.76 8.18
N ILE A 58 -11.71 6.41 7.24
CA ILE A 58 -10.28 6.68 7.34
C ILE A 58 -10.01 8.17 7.11
N MET A 59 -8.90 8.66 7.64
CA MET A 59 -8.42 10.01 7.40
C MET A 59 -6.92 10.01 7.11
N ARG A 60 -6.44 11.07 6.47
CA ARG A 60 -5.00 11.26 6.25
C ARG A 60 -4.28 11.36 7.58
N ALA A 61 -3.14 10.69 7.68
CA ALA A 61 -2.30 10.67 8.85
C ALA A 61 -0.86 11.09 8.49
N SER A 62 -0.10 11.46 9.52
CA SER A 62 1.34 11.66 9.38
C SER A 62 2.02 10.32 9.13
N PRO A 63 3.09 10.25 8.30
CA PRO A 63 3.93 9.05 8.19
C PRO A 63 4.55 8.62 9.52
N ALA A 64 4.65 9.54 10.50
CA ALA A 64 5.16 9.25 11.84
C ALA A 64 4.10 8.67 12.80
N ASP A 65 2.83 8.62 12.40
CA ASP A 65 1.77 8.03 13.21
C ASP A 65 1.90 6.49 13.20
N PRO A 66 1.99 5.84 14.37
CA PRO A 66 2.15 4.38 14.46
C PRO A 66 0.97 3.58 13.90
N PHE A 67 -0.20 4.20 13.75
CA PHE A 67 -1.40 3.59 13.19
C PHE A 67 -1.61 3.93 11.71
N ALA A 68 -0.75 4.75 11.13
CA ALA A 68 -0.82 5.07 9.71
C ALA A 68 -0.43 3.87 8.83
N ILE A 69 -1.22 3.65 7.79
CA ILE A 69 -0.98 2.66 6.75
C ILE A 69 -0.68 3.38 5.44
N ASP A 70 0.43 3.00 4.82
CA ASP A 70 0.80 3.46 3.49
C ASP A 70 -0.08 2.79 2.44
N ALA A 71 -0.90 3.59 1.75
CA ALA A 71 -1.77 3.13 0.69
C ALA A 71 -0.99 2.55 -0.51
N ALA A 72 0.21 3.07 -0.79
CA ALA A 72 1.03 2.59 -1.91
C ALA A 72 1.53 1.16 -1.70
N LEU A 73 1.71 0.75 -0.44
CA LEU A 73 2.11 -0.61 -0.10
C LEU A 73 0.96 -1.61 -0.15
N VAL A 74 -0.25 -1.19 0.24
CA VAL A 74 -1.41 -2.09 0.37
C VAL A 74 -2.29 -2.12 -0.88
N ASN A 75 -2.24 -1.08 -1.71
CA ASN A 75 -2.98 -0.95 -2.95
C ASN A 75 -2.15 -0.22 -4.01
N PRO A 76 -1.06 -0.83 -4.53
CA PRO A 76 -0.20 -0.19 -5.51
C PRO A 76 -0.96 0.12 -6.80
N PRO A 77 -0.65 1.24 -7.49
CA PRO A 77 -1.24 1.54 -8.77
C PRO A 77 -0.87 0.48 -9.81
N ALA A 78 -1.79 0.17 -10.71
CA ALA A 78 -1.51 -0.76 -11.80
C ALA A 78 -0.32 -0.24 -12.64
N PRO A 79 0.62 -1.10 -13.05
CA PRO A 79 1.70 -0.70 -13.93
C PRO A 79 1.12 -0.08 -15.20
N GLN A 80 1.47 1.17 -15.50
CA GLN A 80 1.11 1.76 -16.78
C GLN A 80 1.76 0.93 -17.90
N ARG A 81 0.94 0.36 -18.77
CA ARG A 81 1.43 -0.30 -19.96
C ARG A 81 2.05 0.77 -20.85
N VAL A 82 3.38 0.82 -20.91
CA VAL A 82 4.09 1.68 -21.85
C VAL A 82 3.86 1.11 -23.24
N GLU A 83 2.81 1.57 -23.93
CA GLU A 83 2.52 1.19 -25.32
C GLU A 83 3.59 1.66 -26.31
N GLY A 84 4.57 2.47 -25.86
CA GLY A 84 5.65 3.01 -26.69
C GLY A 84 6.88 2.11 -26.92
N THR A 85 7.04 0.98 -26.22
CA THR A 85 8.30 0.19 -26.32
C THR A 85 8.20 -1.05 -27.21
N VAL A 86 7.01 -1.43 -27.68
CA VAL A 86 6.85 -2.64 -28.52
C VAL A 86 7.20 -2.39 -30.00
N HIS A 87 7.24 -1.14 -30.45
CA HIS A 87 7.55 -0.83 -31.86
C HIS A 87 9.06 -0.79 -32.20
N VAL A 88 9.97 -0.75 -31.22
CA VAL A 88 11.41 -0.67 -31.51
C VAL A 88 12.01 -2.04 -31.89
N ALA A 89 11.39 -3.14 -31.45
CA ALA A 89 11.88 -4.49 -31.80
C ALA A 89 11.46 -4.95 -33.21
N ALA A 90 10.40 -4.40 -33.79
CA ALA A 90 9.88 -4.83 -35.08
C ALA A 90 10.53 -4.15 -36.30
N ALA A 91 11.26 -3.03 -36.09
CA ALA A 91 11.88 -2.27 -37.18
C ALA A 91 13.35 -2.68 -37.48
N VAL A 92 13.94 -3.61 -36.73
CA VAL A 92 15.32 -4.09 -36.96
C VAL A 92 15.29 -5.38 -37.79
N ASN A 93 14.69 -5.32 -38.98
CA ASN A 93 14.90 -6.30 -40.05
C ASN A 93 15.78 -5.69 -41.14
N GLY A 94 16.98 -5.24 -40.73
CA GLY A 94 18.01 -4.73 -41.62
C GLY A 94 19.37 -5.17 -41.11
N THR A 95 19.81 -6.35 -41.57
CA THR A 95 21.22 -6.77 -41.75
C THR A 95 22.29 -6.04 -40.93
N HIS A 96 22.66 -6.57 -39.76
CA HIS A 96 24.04 -6.49 -39.25
C HIS A 96 24.29 -7.50 -38.12
N GLU A 97 25.01 -8.58 -38.42
CA GLU A 97 25.29 -9.74 -37.55
C GLU A 97 26.20 -9.43 -36.33
N ARG A 98 26.49 -8.16 -36.01
CA ARG A 98 27.38 -7.76 -34.90
C ARG A 98 26.68 -7.19 -33.65
N GLY A 99 25.38 -6.91 -33.71
CA GLY A 99 24.67 -6.25 -32.61
C GLY A 99 24.31 -7.14 -31.42
N VAL A 100 23.94 -8.39 -31.68
CA VAL A 100 23.46 -9.33 -30.63
C VAL A 100 24.56 -9.80 -29.69
N GLN A 101 25.82 -9.74 -30.12
CA GLN A 101 26.96 -10.12 -29.29
C GLN A 101 27.25 -9.07 -28.21
N PHE A 102 27.15 -7.78 -28.56
CA PHE A 102 27.41 -6.69 -27.62
C PHE A 102 26.40 -6.65 -26.46
N CYS A 103 25.10 -6.78 -26.75
CA CYS A 103 24.07 -6.78 -25.71
C CYS A 103 24.21 -7.98 -24.75
N ARG A 104 24.68 -9.13 -25.25
CA ARG A 104 24.90 -10.33 -24.45
C ARG A 104 26.16 -10.21 -23.57
N ASP A 105 27.21 -9.58 -24.09
CA ASP A 105 28.48 -9.39 -23.37
C ASP A 105 28.37 -8.32 -22.26
N VAL A 106 27.59 -7.25 -22.47
CA VAL A 106 27.31 -6.24 -21.42
C VAL A 106 26.56 -6.86 -20.24
N TYR A 107 25.53 -7.69 -20.51
CA TYR A 107 24.79 -8.36 -19.44
C TYR A 107 25.65 -9.36 -18.66
N ARG A 108 26.55 -10.09 -19.34
CA ARG A 108 27.50 -11.01 -18.69
C ARG A 108 28.49 -10.29 -17.79
N ASN A 109 29.05 -9.16 -18.24
CA ASN A 109 30.06 -8.43 -17.47
C ASN A 109 29.47 -7.79 -16.19
N ILE A 110 28.24 -7.31 -16.23
CA ILE A 110 27.56 -6.75 -15.05
C ILE A 110 27.25 -7.85 -14.02
N ALA A 111 26.75 -9.00 -14.47
CA ALA A 111 26.40 -10.10 -13.57
C ALA A 111 27.63 -10.71 -12.86
N VAL A 112 28.80 -10.73 -13.50
CA VAL A 112 30.03 -11.27 -12.92
C VAL A 112 30.66 -10.31 -11.89
N GLN A 113 30.61 -8.99 -12.11
CA GLN A 113 31.20 -8.04 -11.16
C GLN A 113 30.40 -7.88 -9.85
N SER A 114 29.10 -8.17 -9.84
CA SER A 114 28.30 -8.08 -8.61
C SER A 114 28.51 -9.24 -7.63
N ALA A 115 29.15 -10.34 -8.04
CA ALA A 115 29.35 -11.52 -7.18
C ALA A 115 30.68 -11.49 -6.39
N VAL A 116 31.59 -10.54 -6.67
CA VAL A 116 32.99 -10.56 -6.15
C VAL A 116 33.28 -9.40 -5.18
N LYS A 117 32.29 -8.92 -4.42
CA LYS A 117 32.56 -7.94 -3.36
C LYS A 117 32.05 -8.40 -2.00
N ALA A 118 32.83 -9.28 -1.36
CA ALA A 118 32.75 -9.50 0.08
C ALA A 118 33.49 -8.36 0.84
N PRO A 119 33.00 -7.90 2.00
CA PRO A 119 33.54 -6.74 2.69
C PRO A 119 34.79 -7.09 3.51
N ILE A 120 35.89 -6.37 3.29
CA ILE A 120 37.10 -6.44 4.12
C ILE A 120 36.97 -5.38 5.22
N LYS A 121 37.05 -5.83 6.48
CA LYS A 121 36.97 -4.99 7.70
C LYS A 121 38.34 -4.33 7.95
N PRO A 122 38.44 -3.01 8.20
CA PRO A 122 39.70 -2.38 8.57
C PRO A 122 39.96 -2.47 10.09
N THR A 123 41.21 -2.76 10.44
CA THR A 123 41.79 -2.73 11.80
C THR A 123 42.23 -1.32 12.17
#